data_AF-A0A2E0MG25-F1
#
_entry.id   AF-A0A2E0MG25-F1
#
_cell.length_a   1.000
_cell.length_b   1.000
_cell.length_c   1.000
_cell.angle_alpha   90.00
_cell.angle_beta   90.00
_cell.angle_gamma   90.00
#
_symmetry.space_group_name_H-M   'P 1'
#
loop_
_entity.id
_entity.type
_entity.pdbx_description
1 polymer ?
#
loop_
_entity_poly.entity_id
_entity_poly.type
_entity_poly.pdbx_seq_one_letter_code
_entity_poly.pdbx_strand_id
1 'polypeptide(L)'
;MRLTLLFTTLSFLGCSQNEITKLKTLKKPNTKLSTYIQQNQNNSLVSQSLGSVSNGSLKNGKLVPFHGENYSYFDKTSYLSGRAFLNSKVLSTILDGYKKLATTQPNRNFKIMECAHKHGGKLWPHRTHQNGLSVDFMVPKTKNKKPYYGLDTLGVNHYWLTFNNQGQYNKDTSITIDFESIAKHLLILKKQAKKHKLKIQKVIIKVELKDELFEGEYGKKLKESGIYIVKSLSPTINALHDDHYHVDFKEM
;
A
#
# COMPACT_ATOMS: atom_id res chain seq x y z
N MET A 1 -2.02 88.76 -2.12
CA MET A 1 -2.95 88.81 -0.98
C MET A 1 -4.38 88.75 -1.49
N ARG A 2 -4.96 87.55 -1.58
CA ARG A 2 -6.42 87.32 -1.64
C ARG A 2 -6.69 85.84 -1.44
N LEU A 3 -7.68 85.63 -0.58
CA LEU A 3 -8.17 84.42 0.05
C LEU A 3 -8.87 83.52 -0.97
N THR A 4 -8.69 82.20 -0.89
CA THR A 4 -9.69 81.26 -1.42
C THR A 4 -9.71 80.01 -0.54
N LEU A 5 -10.79 79.90 0.25
CA LEU A 5 -11.21 78.69 0.96
C LEU A 5 -11.50 77.59 -0.08
N LEU A 6 -10.99 76.38 0.16
CA LEU A 6 -11.63 75.17 -0.38
C LEU A 6 -12.04 74.25 0.77
N PHE A 7 -13.35 74.14 0.92
CA PHE A 7 -14.03 73.13 1.72
C PHE A 7 -13.72 71.74 1.15
N THR A 8 -13.09 70.88 1.94
CA THR A 8 -13.05 69.43 1.66
C THR A 8 -14.38 68.82 2.10
N THR A 9 -15.27 68.59 1.13
CA THR A 9 -16.49 67.80 1.31
C THR A 9 -16.13 66.32 1.39
N LEU A 10 -16.49 65.70 2.50
CA LEU A 10 -16.43 64.26 2.72
C LEU A 10 -17.57 63.60 1.93
N SER A 11 -17.24 62.92 0.83
CA SER A 11 -18.20 62.12 0.07
C SER A 11 -18.01 60.64 0.40
N PHE A 12 -18.83 60.13 1.32
CA PHE A 12 -19.12 58.70 1.40
C PHE A 12 -20.17 58.36 0.35
N LEU A 13 -19.83 57.49 -0.59
CA LEU A 13 -20.76 56.59 -1.30
C LEU A 13 -19.97 55.72 -2.29
N GLY A 14 -20.21 54.41 -2.26
CA GLY A 14 -19.79 53.52 -3.33
C GLY A 14 -19.42 52.11 -2.86
N CYS A 15 -20.43 51.28 -2.61
CA CYS A 15 -20.27 49.83 -2.50
C CYS A 15 -19.56 49.26 -3.73
N SER A 16 -18.56 48.41 -3.51
CA SER A 16 -18.15 47.40 -4.47
C SER A 16 -18.15 46.04 -3.77
N GLN A 17 -19.11 45.22 -4.16
CA GLN A 17 -19.10 43.79 -3.91
C GLN A 17 -18.05 43.13 -4.81
N ASN A 18 -17.38 42.13 -4.21
CA ASN A 18 -16.72 40.98 -4.83
C ASN A 18 -15.20 40.97 -4.62
N GLU A 19 -14.78 40.26 -3.59
CA GLU A 19 -14.08 38.99 -3.78
C GLU A 19 -14.18 38.21 -2.47
N ILE A 20 -15.25 37.42 -2.33
CA ILE A 20 -15.22 36.29 -1.39
C ILE A 20 -14.20 35.33 -1.98
N THR A 21 -12.94 35.48 -1.57
CA THR A 21 -11.94 34.42 -1.64
C THR A 21 -12.60 33.16 -1.14
N LYS A 22 -12.89 32.27 -2.08
CA LYS A 22 -13.38 30.93 -1.84
C LYS A 22 -12.29 30.23 -1.04
N LEU A 23 -12.36 30.36 0.29
CA LEU A 23 -11.56 29.60 1.23
C LEU A 23 -11.71 28.14 0.80
N LYS A 24 -10.63 27.60 0.21
CA LYS A 24 -10.44 26.16 0.09
C LYS A 24 -10.72 25.64 1.49
N THR A 25 -11.84 24.94 1.64
CA THR A 25 -12.17 24.25 2.87
C THR A 25 -11.03 23.27 3.11
N LEU A 26 -10.10 23.67 3.99
CA LEU A 26 -9.12 22.78 4.59
C LEU A 26 -9.94 21.63 5.16
N LYS A 27 -9.90 20.47 4.50
CA LYS A 27 -10.51 19.24 5.03
C LYS A 27 -9.99 19.11 6.45
N LYS A 28 -10.89 19.21 7.44
CA LYS A 28 -10.51 19.02 8.84
C LYS A 28 -9.69 17.71 8.92
N PRO A 29 -8.48 17.73 9.51
CA PRO A 29 -7.67 16.53 9.61
C PRO A 29 -8.51 15.42 10.23
N ASN A 30 -8.42 14.22 9.65
CA ASN A 30 -9.21 13.10 10.12
C ASN A 30 -8.75 12.74 11.54
N THR A 31 -9.45 13.26 12.55
CA THR A 31 -9.05 13.18 13.95
C THR A 31 -8.87 11.73 14.39
N LYS A 32 -9.79 10.83 14.02
CA LYS A 32 -9.69 9.40 14.36
C LYS A 32 -8.42 8.73 13.82
N LEU A 33 -8.05 8.99 12.57
CA LEU A 33 -6.85 8.38 11.97
C LEU A 33 -5.56 8.93 12.58
N SER A 34 -5.46 10.25 12.70
CA SER A 34 -4.29 10.91 13.27
C SER A 34 -4.07 10.51 14.74
N THR A 35 -5.14 10.47 15.54
CA THR A 35 -5.10 9.96 16.92
C THR A 35 -4.64 8.50 16.97
N TYR A 36 -5.20 7.63 16.11
CA TYR A 36 -4.81 6.22 16.08
C TYR A 36 -3.33 6.03 15.74
N ILE A 37 -2.83 6.76 14.74
CA ILE A 37 -1.42 6.74 14.35
C ILE A 37 -0.54 7.19 15.52
N GLN A 38 -0.86 8.33 16.14
CA GLN A 38 -0.08 8.89 17.26
C GLN A 38 0.02 7.91 18.43
N GLN A 39 -1.06 7.19 18.74
CA GLN A 39 -1.10 6.21 19.84
C GLN A 39 -0.30 4.93 19.57
N ASN A 40 0.03 4.62 18.31
CA ASN A 40 0.57 3.31 17.93
C ASN A 40 1.94 3.38 17.21
N GLN A 41 2.36 4.53 16.70
CA GLN A 41 3.60 4.65 15.91
C GLN A 41 4.89 4.68 16.76
N ASN A 42 4.81 5.10 18.03
CA ASN A 42 5.99 5.41 18.85
C ASN A 42 6.47 4.26 19.75
N ASN A 43 6.22 3.00 19.37
CA ASN A 43 6.79 1.88 20.12
C ASN A 43 8.29 1.77 19.80
N SER A 44 9.18 2.00 20.77
CA SER A 44 10.63 1.89 20.61
C SER A 44 11.20 0.50 20.91
N LEU A 45 10.43 -0.39 21.54
CA LEU A 45 10.89 -1.72 21.94
C LEU A 45 11.17 -2.61 20.73
N VAL A 46 12.13 -3.53 20.82
CA VAL A 46 12.43 -4.48 19.75
C VAL A 46 11.21 -5.36 19.48
N SER A 47 10.82 -5.48 18.20
CA SER A 47 9.74 -6.39 17.81
C SER A 47 10.23 -7.83 17.74
N GLN A 48 9.37 -8.77 18.11
CA GLN A 48 9.68 -10.20 18.03
C GLN A 48 8.52 -10.94 17.35
N SER A 49 8.85 -11.69 16.31
CA SER A 49 7.94 -12.64 15.68
C SER A 49 8.08 -13.99 16.37
N LEU A 50 6.98 -14.53 16.89
CA LEU A 50 6.96 -15.81 17.59
C LEU A 50 6.09 -16.80 16.82
N GLY A 51 6.52 -18.07 16.78
CA GLY A 51 5.82 -19.12 16.04
C GLY A 51 5.88 -18.92 14.53
N SER A 52 4.94 -19.54 13.81
CA SER A 52 4.89 -19.48 12.35
C SER A 52 3.93 -18.38 11.86
N VAL A 53 3.99 -18.07 10.56
CA VAL A 53 3.06 -17.13 9.92
C VAL A 53 1.58 -17.54 10.08
N SER A 54 1.29 -18.83 10.32
CA SER A 54 -0.05 -19.39 10.46
C SER A 54 -0.39 -19.91 11.86
N ASN A 55 0.52 -19.79 12.82
CA ASN A 55 0.33 -20.13 14.22
C ASN A 55 1.37 -19.37 15.04
N GLY A 56 1.12 -18.09 15.25
CA GLY A 56 2.14 -17.19 15.79
C GLY A 56 1.57 -15.97 16.50
N SER A 57 2.49 -15.17 17.04
CA SER A 57 2.18 -13.89 17.67
C SER A 57 3.29 -12.87 17.36
N LEU A 58 2.98 -11.60 17.61
CA LEU A 58 3.89 -10.49 17.39
C LEU A 58 4.01 -9.70 18.69
N LYS A 59 5.22 -9.58 19.22
CA LYS A 59 5.51 -8.65 20.32
C LYS A 59 6.06 -7.35 19.76
N ASN A 60 5.64 -6.24 20.33
CA ASN A 60 6.08 -4.88 19.98
C ASN A 60 6.01 -4.57 18.48
N GLY A 61 4.93 -5.04 17.82
CA GLY A 61 4.69 -4.80 16.40
C GLY A 61 4.73 -3.31 16.04
N LYS A 62 5.20 -3.02 14.83
CA LYS A 62 5.35 -1.66 14.31
C LYS A 62 4.23 -1.36 13.34
N LEU A 63 3.56 -0.22 13.57
CA LEU A 63 2.49 0.24 12.70
C LEU A 63 3.09 0.70 11.36
N VAL A 64 2.55 0.20 10.26
CA VAL A 64 2.88 0.67 8.91
C VAL A 64 2.36 2.10 8.73
N PRO A 65 3.13 3.07 8.20
CA PRO A 65 2.61 4.40 7.88
C PRO A 65 1.42 4.34 6.92
N PHE A 66 0.36 5.09 7.21
CA PHE A 66 -0.85 5.06 6.38
C PHE A 66 -0.60 5.60 4.96
N HIS A 67 0.33 6.55 4.81
CA HIS A 67 0.79 7.09 3.52
C HIS A 67 2.32 7.23 3.52
N GLY A 68 2.92 7.10 2.36
CA GLY A 68 4.28 7.54 2.04
C GLY A 68 4.33 8.22 0.67
N GLU A 69 5.53 8.47 0.16
CA GLU A 69 5.74 9.23 -1.09
C GLU A 69 5.04 8.62 -2.30
N ASN A 70 5.10 7.29 -2.44
CA ASN A 70 4.58 6.54 -3.58
C ASN A 70 3.76 5.31 -3.16
N TYR A 71 3.26 5.28 -1.92
CA TYR A 71 2.41 4.20 -1.44
C TYR A 71 1.39 4.69 -0.42
N SER A 72 0.35 3.89 -0.21
CA SER A 72 -0.55 4.05 0.93
C SER A 72 -1.12 2.71 1.40
N TYR A 73 -1.57 2.66 2.64
CA TYR A 73 -2.42 1.56 3.09
C TYR A 73 -3.78 1.61 2.38
N PHE A 74 -4.32 0.46 1.98
CA PHE A 74 -5.47 0.39 1.07
C PHE A 74 -6.80 0.83 1.70
N ASP A 75 -7.01 0.52 2.98
CA ASP A 75 -8.31 0.69 3.63
C ASP A 75 -8.19 1.23 5.05
N LYS A 76 -8.90 2.32 5.31
CA LYS A 76 -8.86 3.00 6.61
C LYS A 76 -9.52 2.17 7.72
N THR A 77 -10.57 1.42 7.41
CA THR A 77 -11.29 0.61 8.41
C THR A 77 -10.44 -0.57 8.87
N SER A 78 -9.80 -1.28 7.92
CA SER A 78 -8.79 -2.32 8.16
C SER A 78 -7.62 -1.77 8.98
N TYR A 79 -7.14 -0.56 8.67
CA TYR A 79 -6.07 0.08 9.44
C TYR A 79 -6.47 0.38 10.89
N LEU A 80 -7.63 0.99 11.11
CA LEU A 80 -8.14 1.35 12.44
C LEU A 80 -8.54 0.13 13.28
N SER A 81 -8.87 -0.99 12.66
CA SER A 81 -9.07 -2.29 13.34
C SER A 81 -7.74 -2.98 13.71
N GLY A 82 -6.60 -2.31 13.49
CA GLY A 82 -5.30 -2.75 13.92
C GLY A 82 -4.76 -3.94 13.16
N ARG A 83 -4.96 -3.95 11.84
CA ARG A 83 -4.48 -5.01 10.91
C ARG A 83 -3.24 -4.58 10.10
N ALA A 84 -2.57 -3.50 10.52
CA ALA A 84 -1.46 -2.85 9.81
C ALA A 84 -0.14 -2.92 10.59
N PHE A 85 0.10 -3.99 11.36
CA PHE A 85 1.32 -4.14 12.16
C PHE A 85 2.26 -5.19 11.58
N LEU A 86 3.57 -4.93 11.70
CA LEU A 86 4.62 -5.83 11.21
C LEU A 86 5.77 -5.96 12.22
N ASN A 87 6.59 -6.99 12.02
CA ASN A 87 7.94 -7.01 12.58
C ASN A 87 8.74 -5.81 12.03
N SER A 88 9.56 -5.18 12.86
CA SER A 88 10.35 -4.00 12.50
C SER A 88 11.26 -4.24 11.30
N LYS A 89 11.86 -5.43 11.17
CA LYS A 89 12.72 -5.75 10.01
C LYS A 89 11.92 -5.80 8.71
N VAL A 90 10.69 -6.33 8.76
CA VAL A 90 9.80 -6.39 7.59
C VAL A 90 9.33 -4.98 7.25
N LEU A 91 8.94 -4.19 8.25
CA LEU A 91 8.59 -2.78 8.06
C LEU A 91 9.74 -2.00 7.39
N SER A 92 10.97 -2.10 7.91
CA SER A 92 12.13 -1.44 7.30
C SER A 92 12.39 -1.92 5.86
N THR A 93 12.22 -3.22 5.61
CA THR A 93 12.35 -3.81 4.27
C THR A 93 11.38 -3.20 3.26
N ILE A 94 10.10 -3.10 3.63
CA ILE A 94 9.08 -2.56 2.73
C ILE A 94 9.25 -1.04 2.52
N LEU A 95 9.59 -0.29 3.59
CA LEU A 95 9.79 1.16 3.49
C LEU A 95 11.00 1.52 2.63
N ASP A 96 12.12 0.81 2.79
CA ASP A 96 13.28 0.96 1.90
C ASP A 96 12.97 0.51 0.47
N GLY A 97 12.09 -0.48 0.32
CA GLY A 97 11.58 -0.93 -0.97
C GLY A 97 10.82 0.18 -1.69
N TYR A 98 9.86 0.82 -0.99
CA TYR A 98 9.10 1.94 -1.53
C TYR A 98 9.95 3.15 -1.82
N LYS A 99 10.91 3.49 -0.95
CA LYS A 99 11.91 4.54 -1.22
C LYS A 99 12.67 4.26 -2.53
N LYS A 100 13.03 3.00 -2.79
CA LYS A 100 13.67 2.63 -4.07
C LYS A 100 12.69 2.71 -5.24
N LEU A 101 11.43 2.31 -5.06
CA LEU A 101 10.39 2.43 -6.08
C LEU A 101 10.09 3.89 -6.43
N ALA A 102 10.10 4.81 -5.47
CA ALA A 102 9.87 6.24 -5.73
C ALA A 102 10.90 6.77 -6.75
N THR A 103 12.15 6.31 -6.66
CA THR A 103 13.20 6.68 -7.63
C THR A 103 13.14 5.90 -8.95
N THR A 104 12.65 4.66 -8.96
CA THR A 104 12.74 3.77 -10.13
C THR A 104 11.43 3.63 -10.91
N GLN A 105 10.33 4.09 -10.32
CA GLN A 105 8.99 4.17 -10.90
C GLN A 105 8.27 5.42 -10.34
N PRO A 106 8.79 6.64 -10.57
CA PRO A 106 8.28 7.87 -9.94
C PRO A 106 6.81 8.18 -10.26
N ASN A 107 6.30 7.67 -11.38
CA ASN A 107 4.91 7.86 -11.80
C ASN A 107 3.96 6.76 -11.29
N ARG A 108 4.40 5.97 -10.29
CA ARG A 108 3.64 4.84 -9.75
C ARG A 108 3.34 4.99 -8.28
N ASN A 109 2.08 4.76 -7.94
CA ASN A 109 1.63 4.58 -6.58
C ASN A 109 1.31 3.10 -6.33
N PHE A 110 1.61 2.64 -5.12
CA PHE A 110 1.39 1.27 -4.69
C PHE A 110 0.47 1.21 -3.48
N LYS A 111 -0.15 0.06 -3.23
CA LYS A 111 -0.95 -0.16 -2.03
C LYS A 111 -0.40 -1.30 -1.20
N ILE A 112 -0.21 -1.03 0.08
CA ILE A 112 -0.02 -2.06 1.11
C ILE A 112 -1.42 -2.49 1.55
N MET A 113 -1.66 -3.79 1.58
CA MET A 113 -2.90 -4.39 2.07
C MET A 113 -2.65 -5.00 3.45
N GLU A 114 -3.30 -6.13 3.75
CA GLU A 114 -3.27 -6.77 5.04
C GLU A 114 -1.85 -7.06 5.55
N CYS A 115 -1.66 -6.82 6.84
CA CYS A 115 -0.49 -7.18 7.63
C CYS A 115 -0.96 -7.98 8.85
N ALA A 116 -0.19 -7.97 9.96
CA ALA A 116 -0.60 -8.60 11.21
C ALA A 116 -1.46 -7.69 12.09
N HIS A 117 -2.12 -8.32 13.07
CA HIS A 117 -2.60 -7.61 14.25
C HIS A 117 -1.46 -7.05 15.10
N LYS A 118 -1.73 -6.03 15.93
CA LYS A 118 -0.75 -5.43 16.85
C LYS A 118 0.02 -6.44 17.69
N HIS A 119 -0.67 -7.49 18.12
CA HIS A 119 -0.11 -8.59 18.90
C HIS A 119 0.01 -9.91 18.11
N GLY A 120 -0.22 -9.86 16.80
CA GLY A 120 -0.28 -11.05 15.95
C GLY A 120 -1.52 -11.91 16.24
N GLY A 121 -1.39 -13.22 16.07
CA GLY A 121 -2.48 -14.17 16.22
C GLY A 121 -3.40 -14.25 15.01
N LYS A 122 -4.48 -15.04 15.12
CA LYS A 122 -5.43 -15.30 14.04
C LYS A 122 -6.03 -13.99 13.51
N LEU A 123 -6.03 -13.82 12.19
CA LEU A 123 -6.57 -12.66 11.50
C LEU A 123 -7.63 -13.11 10.49
N TRP A 124 -8.90 -13.21 10.90
CA TRP A 124 -9.95 -13.65 9.98
C TRP A 124 -10.10 -12.69 8.79
N PRO A 125 -10.36 -13.18 7.55
CA PRO A 125 -10.44 -14.59 7.13
C PRO A 125 -9.09 -15.22 6.75
N HIS A 126 -7.98 -14.50 6.92
CA HIS A 126 -6.65 -14.97 6.56
C HIS A 126 -6.19 -16.09 7.49
N ARG A 127 -5.48 -17.07 6.93
CA ARG A 127 -4.87 -18.18 7.68
C ARG A 127 -3.46 -17.85 8.16
N THR A 128 -2.79 -16.90 7.50
CA THR A 128 -1.42 -16.43 7.80
C THR A 128 -1.44 -15.09 8.54
N HIS A 129 -0.42 -14.23 8.36
CA HIS A 129 -0.29 -12.91 8.98
C HIS A 129 -0.17 -12.88 10.51
N GLN A 130 0.05 -14.03 11.15
CA GLN A 130 -0.08 -14.10 12.61
C GLN A 130 1.14 -13.61 13.40
N ASN A 131 2.32 -13.50 12.78
CA ASN A 131 3.56 -13.17 13.49
C ASN A 131 4.27 -11.91 12.96
N GLY A 132 3.62 -11.13 12.08
CA GLY A 132 4.21 -9.90 11.52
C GLY A 132 5.27 -10.12 10.45
N LEU A 133 5.39 -11.34 9.89
CA LEU A 133 6.30 -11.68 8.79
C LEU A 133 5.61 -11.84 7.42
N SER A 134 4.33 -11.50 7.33
CA SER A 134 3.54 -11.57 6.10
C SER A 134 3.01 -10.20 5.72
N VAL A 135 2.93 -9.91 4.41
CA VAL A 135 2.35 -8.67 3.88
C VAL A 135 1.60 -8.98 2.59
N ASP A 136 0.39 -8.44 2.46
CA ASP A 136 -0.34 -8.41 1.19
C ASP A 136 -0.08 -7.10 0.48
N PHE A 137 0.10 -7.18 -0.84
CA PHE A 137 0.28 -6.04 -1.70
C PHE A 137 -0.73 -6.10 -2.83
N MET A 138 -1.41 -4.99 -3.08
CA MET A 138 -2.35 -4.90 -4.20
C MET A 138 -1.61 -5.08 -5.52
N VAL A 139 -2.20 -5.81 -6.46
CA VAL A 139 -1.65 -5.85 -7.82
C VAL A 139 -1.75 -4.45 -8.44
N PRO A 140 -0.63 -3.86 -8.91
CA PRO A 140 -0.68 -2.65 -9.71
C PRO A 140 -1.41 -2.93 -11.03
N LYS A 141 -2.12 -1.94 -11.57
CA LYS A 141 -2.94 -2.11 -12.78
C LYS A 141 -2.55 -1.12 -13.85
N THR A 142 -2.83 -1.47 -15.10
CA THR A 142 -2.81 -0.55 -16.24
C THR A 142 -4.16 -0.55 -16.94
N LYS A 143 -4.46 0.57 -17.62
CA LYS A 143 -5.55 0.66 -18.60
C LYS A 143 -4.97 1.27 -19.86
N ASN A 144 -5.09 0.58 -20.99
CA ASN A 144 -4.47 1.00 -22.26
C ASN A 144 -2.95 1.29 -22.11
N LYS A 145 -2.23 0.39 -21.42
CA LYS A 145 -0.78 0.48 -21.13
C LYS A 145 -0.34 1.66 -20.27
N LYS A 146 -1.27 2.43 -19.68
CA LYS A 146 -0.99 3.51 -18.74
C LYS A 146 -1.34 3.08 -17.32
N PRO A 147 -0.63 3.54 -16.27
CA PRO A 147 -0.99 3.25 -14.88
C PRO A 147 -2.44 3.60 -14.59
N TYR A 148 -3.15 2.71 -13.89
CA TYR A 148 -4.56 2.87 -13.58
C TYR A 148 -4.85 2.57 -12.11
N TYR A 149 -5.58 3.47 -11.46
CA TYR A 149 -5.83 3.46 -10.01
C TYR A 149 -7.33 3.47 -9.65
N GLY A 150 -8.23 3.43 -10.65
CA GLY A 150 -9.66 3.61 -10.43
C GLY A 150 -10.31 2.50 -9.59
N LEU A 151 -9.63 1.37 -9.39
CA LEU A 151 -10.09 0.26 -8.55
C LEU A 151 -9.39 0.22 -7.18
N ASP A 152 -8.46 1.13 -6.90
CA ASP A 152 -7.58 1.04 -5.72
C ASP A 152 -8.19 1.71 -4.47
N THR A 153 -9.37 2.32 -4.60
CA THR A 153 -10.08 3.04 -3.54
C THR A 153 -11.34 2.31 -3.05
N LEU A 154 -11.45 1.01 -3.35
CA LEU A 154 -12.61 0.18 -2.99
C LEU A 154 -12.58 -0.32 -1.53
N GLY A 155 -11.49 -0.05 -0.79
CA GLY A 155 -11.30 -0.55 0.57
C GLY A 155 -11.31 -2.07 0.61
N VAL A 156 -11.97 -2.66 1.62
CA VAL A 156 -12.15 -4.11 1.75
C VAL A 156 -12.83 -4.74 0.52
N ASN A 157 -13.65 -3.97 -0.22
CA ASN A 157 -14.30 -4.50 -1.42
C ASN A 157 -13.32 -4.76 -2.58
N HIS A 158 -12.04 -4.37 -2.45
CA HIS A 158 -11.01 -4.72 -3.43
C HIS A 158 -10.88 -6.24 -3.60
N TYR A 159 -11.00 -6.99 -2.50
CA TYR A 159 -10.97 -8.46 -2.49
C TYR A 159 -12.12 -9.14 -3.26
N TRP A 160 -13.10 -8.38 -3.75
CA TRP A 160 -14.18 -8.87 -4.62
C TRP A 160 -13.94 -8.59 -6.11
N LEU A 161 -12.83 -7.94 -6.46
CA LEU A 161 -12.39 -7.86 -7.84
C LEU A 161 -12.05 -9.27 -8.32
N THR A 162 -12.25 -9.50 -9.62
CA THR A 162 -11.88 -10.77 -10.24
C THR A 162 -11.14 -10.51 -11.54
N PHE A 163 -10.01 -11.19 -11.70
CA PHE A 163 -9.17 -11.14 -12.88
C PHE A 163 -9.11 -12.52 -13.52
N ASN A 164 -9.23 -12.56 -14.85
CA ASN A 164 -9.10 -13.81 -15.60
C ASN A 164 -7.64 -14.32 -15.56
N ASN A 165 -7.39 -15.47 -16.20
CA ASN A 165 -6.09 -16.12 -16.14
C ASN A 165 -4.99 -15.36 -16.91
N GLN A 166 -5.35 -14.35 -17.70
CA GLN A 166 -4.44 -13.43 -18.39
C GLN A 166 -4.25 -12.11 -17.59
N GLY A 167 -4.78 -12.03 -16.37
CA GLY A 167 -4.71 -10.83 -15.53
C GLY A 167 -5.56 -9.67 -16.04
N GLN A 168 -6.62 -9.92 -16.81
CA GLN A 168 -7.56 -8.89 -17.26
C GLN A 168 -8.75 -8.81 -16.30
N TYR A 169 -9.19 -7.60 -15.98
CA TYR A 169 -10.33 -7.41 -15.08
C TYR A 169 -11.62 -7.89 -15.76
N ASN A 170 -12.37 -8.76 -15.09
CA ASN A 170 -13.53 -9.42 -15.70
C ASN A 170 -14.64 -8.45 -16.15
N LYS A 171 -14.79 -7.28 -15.52
CA LYS A 171 -15.82 -6.30 -15.91
C LYS A 171 -15.36 -5.31 -16.98
N ASP A 172 -14.07 -5.20 -17.23
CA ASP A 172 -13.48 -4.31 -18.24
C ASP A 172 -12.07 -4.81 -18.58
N THR A 173 -11.95 -5.56 -19.68
CA THR A 173 -10.70 -6.20 -20.10
C THR A 173 -9.64 -5.23 -20.60
N SER A 174 -9.97 -3.94 -20.75
CA SER A 174 -8.95 -2.90 -21.00
C SER A 174 -8.10 -2.62 -19.77
N ILE A 175 -8.56 -3.04 -18.58
CA ILE A 175 -7.82 -2.97 -17.32
C ILE A 175 -7.11 -4.30 -17.09
N THR A 176 -5.79 -4.25 -16.97
CA THR A 176 -4.95 -5.44 -16.77
C THR A 176 -4.00 -5.26 -15.59
N ILE A 177 -3.55 -6.37 -15.02
CA ILE A 177 -2.49 -6.40 -14.02
C ILE A 177 -1.17 -5.96 -14.67
N ASP A 178 -0.40 -5.17 -13.95
CA ASP A 178 0.96 -4.79 -14.32
C ASP A 178 1.98 -5.74 -13.68
N PHE A 179 2.22 -6.85 -14.38
CA PHE A 179 3.14 -7.89 -13.95
C PHE A 179 4.59 -7.41 -13.80
N GLU A 180 5.05 -6.52 -14.67
CA GLU A 180 6.41 -5.97 -14.63
C GLU A 180 6.66 -5.15 -13.35
N SER A 181 5.66 -4.38 -12.92
CA SER A 181 5.74 -3.65 -11.65
C SER A 181 5.75 -4.59 -10.44
N ILE A 182 5.01 -5.70 -10.47
CA ILE A 182 5.06 -6.73 -9.41
C ILE A 182 6.46 -7.35 -9.35
N ALA A 183 6.98 -7.79 -10.50
CA ALA A 183 8.28 -8.45 -10.58
C ALA A 183 9.41 -7.53 -10.11
N LYS A 184 9.40 -6.27 -10.54
CA LYS A 184 10.35 -5.25 -10.08
C LYS A 184 10.26 -5.02 -8.57
N HIS A 185 9.05 -4.95 -8.02
CA HIS A 185 8.86 -4.79 -6.57
C HIS A 185 9.43 -5.99 -5.80
N LEU A 186 9.15 -7.23 -6.20
CA LEU A 186 9.67 -8.44 -5.55
C LEU A 186 11.21 -8.52 -5.57
N LEU A 187 11.84 -8.14 -6.69
CA LEU A 187 13.30 -8.05 -6.80
C LEU A 187 13.89 -6.99 -5.85
N ILE A 188 13.24 -5.83 -5.74
CA ILE A 188 13.62 -4.78 -4.80
C ILE A 188 13.45 -5.28 -3.36
N LEU A 189 12.32 -5.87 -3.01
CA LEU A 189 12.07 -6.43 -1.68
C LEU A 189 13.12 -7.47 -1.30
N LYS A 190 13.47 -8.38 -2.21
CA LYS A 190 14.56 -9.35 -1.96
C LYS A 190 15.88 -8.66 -1.64
N LYS A 191 16.24 -7.60 -2.37
CA LYS A 191 17.48 -6.84 -2.13
C LYS A 191 17.44 -6.13 -0.77
N GLN A 192 16.33 -5.50 -0.40
CA GLN A 192 16.23 -4.81 0.88
C GLN A 192 16.12 -5.78 2.06
N ALA A 193 15.40 -6.90 1.91
CA ALA A 193 15.25 -7.93 2.92
C ALA A 193 16.63 -8.43 3.42
N LYS A 194 17.56 -8.68 2.50
CA LYS A 194 18.94 -9.10 2.84
C LYS A 194 19.66 -8.10 3.75
N LYS A 195 19.45 -6.79 3.56
CA LYS A 195 20.05 -5.75 4.41
C LYS A 195 19.51 -5.81 5.84
N HIS A 196 18.25 -6.20 5.98
CA HIS A 196 17.55 -6.32 7.25
C HIS A 196 17.58 -7.74 7.85
N LYS A 197 18.51 -8.59 7.38
CA LYS A 197 18.65 -10.00 7.83
C LYS A 197 17.34 -10.79 7.66
N LEU A 198 16.67 -10.57 6.53
CA LEU A 198 15.49 -11.28 6.09
C LEU A 198 15.73 -11.89 4.71
N LYS A 199 14.94 -12.91 4.38
CA LYS A 199 14.72 -13.38 3.02
C LYS A 199 13.23 -13.46 2.72
N ILE A 200 12.88 -13.40 1.44
CA ILE A 200 11.54 -13.81 0.99
C ILE A 200 11.49 -15.34 1.06
N GLN A 201 10.57 -15.87 1.86
CA GLN A 201 10.35 -17.30 2.02
C GLN A 201 9.45 -17.85 0.93
N LYS A 202 8.35 -17.15 0.62
CA LYS A 202 7.45 -17.49 -0.49
C LYS A 202 6.64 -16.27 -0.93
N VAL A 203 6.17 -16.30 -2.17
CA VAL A 203 5.20 -15.37 -2.72
C VAL A 203 3.99 -16.15 -3.22
N ILE A 204 2.80 -15.73 -2.82
CA ILE A 204 1.53 -16.27 -3.30
C ILE A 204 0.89 -15.24 -4.22
N ILE A 205 0.58 -15.68 -5.42
CA ILE A 205 -0.26 -15.02 -6.42
C ILE A 205 -1.06 -16.16 -7.09
N LYS A 206 -2.23 -15.87 -7.67
CA LYS A 206 -3.00 -16.84 -8.43
C LYS A 206 -2.09 -17.59 -9.43
N VAL A 207 -2.13 -18.93 -9.37
CA VAL A 207 -1.15 -19.81 -10.02
C VAL A 207 -1.13 -19.62 -11.53
N GLU A 208 -2.28 -19.38 -12.13
CA GLU A 208 -2.45 -19.15 -13.57
C GLU A 208 -1.79 -17.85 -14.05
N LEU A 209 -1.56 -16.88 -13.16
CA LEU A 209 -0.93 -15.60 -13.51
C LEU A 209 0.61 -15.68 -13.59
N LYS A 210 1.21 -16.84 -13.32
CA LYS A 210 2.66 -16.98 -13.22
C LYS A 210 3.38 -16.84 -14.54
N ASP A 211 2.77 -17.32 -15.63
CA ASP A 211 3.38 -17.22 -16.95
C ASP A 211 3.47 -15.74 -17.36
N GLU A 212 2.40 -14.98 -17.14
CA GLU A 212 2.36 -13.53 -17.34
C GLU A 212 3.34 -12.79 -16.41
N LEU A 213 3.45 -13.21 -15.14
CA LEU A 213 4.41 -12.66 -14.18
C LEU A 213 5.87 -12.81 -14.64
N PHE A 214 6.19 -13.84 -15.42
CA PHE A 214 7.55 -14.15 -15.85
C PHE A 214 7.86 -13.74 -17.29
N GLU A 215 6.89 -13.24 -18.05
CA GLU A 215 7.06 -12.94 -19.48
C GLU A 215 7.97 -11.74 -19.73
N GLY A 216 7.80 -10.67 -18.95
CA GLY A 216 8.47 -9.39 -19.14
C GLY A 216 9.95 -9.35 -18.71
N GLU A 217 10.58 -8.18 -18.86
CA GLU A 217 12.01 -8.00 -18.54
C GLU A 217 12.31 -8.26 -17.06
N TYR A 218 11.53 -7.68 -16.17
CA TYR A 218 11.67 -7.93 -14.73
C TYR A 218 11.11 -9.30 -14.34
N GLY A 219 10.11 -9.80 -15.05
CA GLY A 219 9.59 -11.16 -14.89
C GLY A 219 10.66 -12.24 -15.08
N LYS A 220 11.47 -12.14 -16.14
CA LYS A 220 12.61 -13.04 -16.39
C LYS A 220 13.65 -12.98 -15.28
N LYS A 221 14.02 -11.76 -14.86
CA LYS A 221 14.94 -11.55 -13.73
C LYS A 221 14.38 -12.11 -12.42
N LEU A 222 13.07 -12.00 -12.20
CA LEU A 222 12.39 -12.58 -11.04
C LEU A 222 12.50 -14.11 -11.05
N LYS A 223 12.28 -14.75 -12.20
CA LYS A 223 12.39 -16.21 -12.38
C LYS A 223 13.81 -16.70 -12.06
N GLU A 224 14.83 -16.01 -12.57
CA GLU A 224 16.26 -16.30 -12.31
C GLU A 224 16.67 -16.02 -10.86
N SER A 225 15.94 -15.15 -10.16
CA SER A 225 16.29 -14.76 -8.80
C SER A 225 16.16 -15.92 -7.79
N GLY A 226 15.43 -16.99 -8.11
CA GLY A 226 15.18 -18.08 -7.16
C GLY A 226 14.24 -17.72 -6.01
N ILE A 227 13.48 -16.62 -6.11
CA ILE A 227 12.34 -16.38 -5.21
C ILE A 227 11.31 -17.48 -5.47
N TYR A 228 10.89 -18.17 -4.41
CA TYR A 228 9.87 -19.20 -4.52
C TYR A 228 8.49 -18.58 -4.71
N ILE A 229 7.94 -18.68 -5.93
CA ILE A 229 6.53 -18.39 -6.23
C ILE A 229 5.76 -19.71 -6.12
N VAL A 230 4.70 -19.75 -5.31
CA VAL A 230 3.95 -20.97 -5.03
C VAL A 230 3.47 -21.64 -6.33
N LYS A 231 3.51 -22.97 -6.39
CA LYS A 231 3.16 -23.75 -7.59
C LYS A 231 1.75 -24.34 -7.56
N SER A 232 1.18 -24.49 -6.38
CA SER A 232 -0.17 -25.02 -6.19
C SER A 232 -0.81 -24.44 -4.93
N LEU A 233 -2.11 -24.20 -5.00
CA LEU A 233 -2.96 -23.72 -3.92
C LEU A 233 -4.27 -24.49 -3.98
N SER A 234 -5.00 -24.55 -2.86
CA SER A 234 -6.38 -25.06 -2.95
C SER A 234 -7.21 -24.12 -3.83
N PRO A 235 -8.22 -24.62 -4.56
CA PRO A 235 -9.00 -23.81 -5.50
C PRO A 235 -9.55 -22.52 -4.87
N THR A 236 -10.08 -22.60 -3.66
CA THR A 236 -10.62 -21.44 -2.91
C THR A 236 -9.54 -20.41 -2.60
N ILE A 237 -8.34 -20.82 -2.16
CA ILE A 237 -7.27 -19.89 -1.85
C ILE A 237 -6.73 -19.29 -3.15
N ASN A 238 -6.57 -20.09 -4.20
CA ASN A 238 -6.09 -19.62 -5.51
C ASN A 238 -6.99 -18.52 -6.09
N ALA A 239 -8.31 -18.71 -6.02
CA ALA A 239 -9.29 -17.76 -6.54
C ALA A 239 -9.30 -16.41 -5.81
N LEU A 240 -8.79 -16.35 -4.57
CA LEU A 240 -8.72 -15.10 -3.79
C LEU A 240 -7.48 -14.26 -4.08
N HIS A 241 -6.47 -14.77 -4.80
CA HIS A 241 -5.18 -14.09 -5.00
C HIS A 241 -4.99 -13.56 -6.43
N ASP A 242 -6.08 -13.09 -7.06
CA ASP A 242 -6.04 -12.52 -8.40
C ASP A 242 -5.98 -10.97 -8.40
N ASP A 243 -6.25 -10.32 -7.27
CA ASP A 243 -6.22 -8.88 -7.05
C ASP A 243 -5.06 -8.41 -6.14
N HIS A 244 -4.34 -9.34 -5.53
CA HIS A 244 -3.19 -9.06 -4.66
C HIS A 244 -2.15 -10.19 -4.75
N TYR A 245 -0.94 -9.90 -4.25
CA TYR A 245 0.09 -10.90 -4.00
C TYR A 245 0.55 -10.81 -2.55
N HIS A 246 0.69 -11.98 -1.94
CA HIS A 246 1.09 -12.18 -0.56
C HIS A 246 2.58 -12.53 -0.50
N VAL A 247 3.33 -11.90 0.39
CA VAL A 247 4.75 -12.17 0.59
C VAL A 247 4.99 -12.57 2.03
N ASP A 248 5.52 -13.78 2.21
CA ASP A 248 6.06 -14.23 3.48
C ASP A 248 7.57 -14.00 3.54
N PHE A 249 8.02 -13.38 4.61
CA PHE A 249 9.42 -13.21 4.96
C PHE A 249 9.85 -14.25 6.00
N LYS A 250 11.16 -14.47 6.08
CA LYS A 250 11.80 -15.26 7.13
C LYS A 250 13.09 -14.59 7.58
N GLU A 251 13.30 -14.52 8.89
CA GLU A 251 14.57 -14.06 9.46
C GLU A 251 15.70 -15.03 9.12
N MET A 252 16.88 -14.47 8.82
CA MET A 252 18.12 -15.19 8.49
C MET A 252 19.01 -15.35 9.71
#